data_AF-A0A0F9YEZ1-F1
#
_entry.id   AF-A0A0F9YEZ1-F1
#
_cell.length_a   1.000
_cell.length_b   1.000
_cell.length_c   1.000
_cell.angle_alpha   90.00
_cell.angle_beta   90.00
_cell.angle_gamma   90.00
#
_symmetry.space_group_name_H-M   'P 1'
#
loop_
_entity.id
_entity.type
_entity.pdbx_description
1 polymer ?
#
loop_
_entity_poly.entity_id
_entity_poly.type
_entity_poly.pdbx_seq_one_letter_code
_entity_poly.pdbx_strand_id
1 'polypeptide(L)'
;MKNLLAKEKILYDTVANSSSDKDFFIGFHAYFTFILGDGDKVIIDQIAEQFISRIEEEKSIEAIKDKIVVEATKLLDELIIVSKKLGLQDNQILQEEIQSTKSLLAGSTHVFGGEFLNSLYDDFFDILKRISDLGYQKEINSFVELSPSSTIKDIHALKERKDYFHKRDSFLKKDARTEEGSLSRLMNLFKEISVLENTDFNSLQIDISNVFRIHAARKMNNEYSKLMSGEIQQGAYYKKEKYMPDIERIHNFIVLNSLDIKNEEKLENSNKIFFVKNDNIFHHEIGLLHYEKNGLKEPKYIHMFKNVITYMTEDKDKVRISELEKHIDKKDQHGANYRVNLGKSAKSFNNFLKKNGVKNIHPEKKVPILSVTDEYITFHNKISSE
;
A
#
# COMPACT_ATOMS: atom_id res chain seq x y z
N MET A 1 0.15 -9.44 -20.17
CA MET A 1 -1.22 -9.08 -19.72
C MET A 1 -2.24 -10.23 -19.73
N LYS A 2 -2.56 -10.90 -20.86
CA LYS A 2 -3.56 -12.02 -20.90
C LYS A 2 -3.33 -13.12 -19.83
N ASN A 3 -2.07 -13.53 -19.60
CA ASN A 3 -1.74 -14.58 -18.64
C ASN A 3 -1.73 -14.09 -17.17
N LEU A 4 -1.39 -12.82 -16.93
CA LEU A 4 -1.37 -12.24 -15.57
C LEU A 4 -2.79 -11.96 -15.06
N LEU A 5 -3.66 -11.38 -15.89
CA LEU A 5 -5.07 -11.18 -15.53
C LEU A 5 -5.82 -12.51 -15.37
N ALA A 6 -5.49 -13.51 -16.19
CA ALA A 6 -6.05 -14.85 -16.00
C ALA A 6 -5.58 -15.48 -14.68
N LYS A 7 -4.30 -15.33 -14.32
CA LYS A 7 -3.75 -15.81 -13.03
C LYS A 7 -4.34 -15.06 -11.84
N GLU A 8 -4.46 -13.74 -11.94
CA GLU A 8 -5.13 -12.89 -10.95
C GLU A 8 -6.56 -13.36 -10.73
N LYS A 9 -7.33 -13.52 -11.81
CA LYS A 9 -8.73 -13.96 -11.73
C LYS A 9 -8.87 -15.33 -11.07
N ILE A 10 -8.00 -16.29 -11.41
CA ILE A 10 -8.01 -17.62 -10.77
C ILE A 10 -7.78 -17.50 -9.26
N LEU A 11 -6.83 -16.66 -8.84
CA LEU A 11 -6.54 -16.45 -7.43
C LEU A 11 -7.69 -15.73 -6.72
N TYR A 12 -8.28 -14.71 -7.34
CA TYR A 12 -9.49 -14.04 -6.85
C TYR A 12 -10.65 -15.03 -6.70
N ASP A 13 -10.95 -15.82 -7.73
CA ASP A 13 -12.02 -16.82 -7.71
C ASP A 13 -11.78 -17.86 -6.61
N THR A 14 -10.53 -18.22 -6.33
CA THR A 14 -10.16 -19.12 -5.22
C THR A 14 -10.51 -18.51 -3.86
N VAL A 15 -10.22 -17.23 -3.66
CA VAL A 15 -10.55 -16.49 -2.43
C VAL A 15 -12.06 -16.30 -2.29
N ALA A 16 -12.71 -15.81 -3.35
CA ALA A 16 -14.14 -15.51 -3.37
C ALA A 16 -14.99 -16.76 -3.08
N ASN A 17 -14.61 -17.90 -3.64
CA ASN A 17 -15.34 -19.16 -3.49
C ASN A 17 -14.90 -20.00 -2.27
N SER A 18 -14.02 -19.46 -1.42
CA SER A 18 -13.60 -20.15 -0.19
C SER A 18 -14.79 -20.41 0.74
N SER A 19 -14.93 -21.67 1.19
CA SER A 19 -16.03 -22.15 2.04
C SER A 19 -15.79 -21.99 3.54
N SER A 20 -14.55 -21.72 3.95
CA SER A 20 -14.17 -21.47 5.34
C SER A 20 -13.30 -20.23 5.45
N ASP A 21 -13.23 -19.64 6.65
CA ASP A 21 -12.32 -18.52 6.93
C ASP A 21 -10.86 -18.96 6.72
N LYS A 22 -10.53 -20.20 7.09
CA LYS A 22 -9.19 -20.78 6.84
C LYS A 22 -8.83 -20.74 5.36
N ASP A 23 -9.68 -21.30 4.50
CA ASP A 23 -9.43 -21.35 3.06
C ASP A 23 -9.34 -19.94 2.47
N PHE A 24 -10.17 -19.02 2.98
CA PHE A 24 -10.14 -17.61 2.61
C PHE A 24 -8.78 -16.97 2.93
N PHE A 25 -8.25 -17.14 4.15
CA PHE A 25 -6.97 -16.51 4.52
C PHE A 25 -5.76 -17.15 3.81
N ILE A 26 -5.79 -18.45 3.52
CA ILE A 26 -4.78 -19.12 2.68
C ILE A 26 -4.82 -18.53 1.26
N GLY A 27 -6.01 -18.45 0.67
CA GLY A 27 -6.21 -17.87 -0.66
C GLY A 27 -5.81 -16.39 -0.68
N PHE A 28 -6.18 -15.61 0.35
CA PHE A 28 -5.87 -14.20 0.49
C PHE A 28 -4.36 -13.98 0.48
N HIS A 29 -3.61 -14.75 1.27
CA HIS A 29 -2.16 -14.64 1.33
C HIS A 29 -1.54 -14.93 -0.05
N ALA A 30 -2.02 -15.95 -0.77
CA ALA A 30 -1.58 -16.25 -2.13
C ALA A 30 -1.93 -15.14 -3.14
N TYR A 31 -3.15 -14.61 -3.07
CA TYR A 31 -3.64 -13.51 -3.92
C TYR A 31 -2.82 -12.23 -3.72
N PHE A 32 -2.60 -11.82 -2.46
CA PHE A 32 -1.82 -10.62 -2.14
C PHE A 32 -0.32 -10.79 -2.40
N THR A 33 0.24 -11.98 -2.19
CA THR A 33 1.62 -12.27 -2.60
C THR A 33 1.78 -12.14 -4.12
N PHE A 34 0.81 -12.64 -4.89
CA PHE A 34 0.80 -12.47 -6.33
C PHE A 34 0.71 -11.00 -6.71
N ILE A 35 -0.24 -10.24 -6.17
CA ILE A 35 -0.37 -8.80 -6.44
C ILE A 35 0.95 -8.09 -6.15
N LEU A 36 1.49 -8.21 -4.93
CA LEU A 36 2.67 -7.44 -4.51
C LEU A 36 3.99 -7.89 -5.17
N GLY A 37 4.10 -9.12 -5.65
CA GLY A 37 5.32 -9.67 -6.23
C GLY A 37 5.31 -9.78 -7.76
N ASP A 38 4.31 -10.51 -8.29
CA ASP A 38 4.19 -10.91 -9.70
C ASP A 38 3.11 -10.11 -10.47
N GLY A 39 2.34 -9.27 -9.78
CA GLY A 39 1.18 -8.55 -10.29
C GLY A 39 1.54 -7.51 -11.33
N ASP A 40 0.52 -6.96 -11.99
CA ASP A 40 0.73 -5.87 -12.95
C ASP A 40 1.15 -4.61 -12.18
N LYS A 41 2.47 -4.35 -12.20
CA LYS A 41 3.08 -3.22 -11.52
C LYS A 41 2.45 -1.90 -11.93
N VAL A 42 1.95 -1.78 -13.17
CA VAL A 42 1.27 -0.57 -13.65
C VAL A 42 -0.02 -0.31 -12.88
N ILE A 43 -0.79 -1.36 -12.58
CA ILE A 43 -2.06 -1.24 -11.84
C ILE A 43 -1.80 -0.90 -10.37
N ILE A 44 -0.75 -1.47 -9.77
CA ILE A 44 -0.34 -1.16 -8.40
C ILE A 44 0.25 0.25 -8.31
N ASP A 45 1.04 0.68 -9.30
CA ASP A 45 1.60 2.02 -9.37
C ASP A 45 0.48 3.07 -9.55
N GLN A 46 -0.58 2.78 -10.33
CA GLN A 46 -1.77 3.63 -10.45
C GLN A 46 -2.54 3.78 -9.12
N ILE A 47 -2.71 2.69 -8.36
CA ILE A 47 -3.26 2.78 -7.00
C ILE A 47 -2.29 3.55 -6.10
N ALA A 48 -0.98 3.31 -6.21
CA ALA A 48 0.05 3.93 -5.37
C ALA A 48 0.18 5.45 -5.58
N GLU A 49 -0.09 5.97 -6.77
CA GLU A 49 -0.16 7.43 -7.00
C GLU A 49 -1.32 8.06 -6.22
N GLN A 50 -2.47 7.40 -6.18
CA GLN A 50 -3.63 7.85 -5.40
C GLN A 50 -3.41 7.71 -3.88
N PHE A 51 -2.56 6.78 -3.45
CA PHE A 51 -2.14 6.64 -2.06
C PHE A 51 -1.45 7.88 -1.50
N ILE A 52 -0.75 8.68 -2.33
CA ILE A 52 -0.04 9.87 -1.85
C ILE A 52 -1.02 10.84 -1.22
N SER A 53 -2.12 11.16 -1.92
CA SER A 53 -3.15 12.09 -1.42
C SER A 53 -3.81 11.56 -0.14
N ARG A 54 -4.11 10.27 -0.08
CA ARG A 54 -4.65 9.61 1.13
C ARG A 54 -3.68 9.72 2.31
N ILE A 55 -2.40 9.43 2.10
CA ILE A 55 -1.35 9.49 3.13
C ILE A 55 -1.17 10.92 3.64
N GLU A 56 -1.24 11.91 2.76
CA GLU A 56 -1.17 13.33 3.15
C GLU A 56 -2.38 13.74 3.99
N GLU A 57 -3.58 13.32 3.61
CA GLU A 57 -4.81 13.57 4.38
C GLU A 57 -4.71 12.93 5.78
N GLU A 58 -4.30 11.66 5.87
CA GLU A 58 -4.08 10.94 7.13
C GLU A 58 -3.04 11.63 8.02
N LYS A 59 -1.89 12.03 7.46
CA LYS A 59 -0.86 12.78 8.20
C LYS A 59 -1.37 14.12 8.71
N SER A 60 -2.20 14.81 7.93
CA SER A 60 -2.76 16.10 8.34
C SER A 60 -3.71 15.95 9.54
N ILE A 61 -4.43 14.84 9.63
CA ILE A 61 -5.32 14.51 10.75
C ILE A 61 -4.49 14.16 11.99
N GLU A 62 -3.45 13.34 11.83
CA GLU A 62 -2.59 12.98 12.95
C GLU A 62 -1.80 14.18 13.50
N ALA A 63 -1.39 15.11 12.65
CA ALA A 63 -0.75 16.36 13.08
C ALA A 63 -1.64 17.22 14.01
N ILE A 64 -2.96 17.17 13.84
CA ILE A 64 -3.90 17.85 14.76
C ILE A 64 -3.86 17.18 16.13
N LYS A 65 -3.89 15.85 16.17
CA LYS A 65 -3.79 15.09 17.42
C LYS A 65 -2.46 15.34 18.12
N ASP A 66 -1.35 15.32 17.39
CA ASP A 66 -0.02 15.61 17.96
C ASP A 66 0.05 17.01 18.57
N LYS A 67 -0.50 18.01 17.88
CA LYS A 67 -0.60 19.38 18.41
C LYS A 67 -1.41 19.42 19.71
N ILE A 68 -2.56 18.74 19.76
CA ILE A 68 -3.39 18.65 20.98
C ILE A 68 -2.58 18.00 22.12
N VAL A 69 -1.84 16.92 21.85
CA VAL A 69 -1.01 16.24 22.86
C VAL A 69 0.09 17.16 23.39
N VAL A 70 0.73 17.95 22.54
CA VAL A 70 1.75 18.92 22.94
C VAL A 70 1.15 20.00 23.84
N GLU A 71 0.01 20.58 23.47
CA GLU A 71 -0.65 21.61 24.28
C GLU A 71 -1.19 21.04 25.60
N ALA A 72 -1.72 19.81 25.59
CA ALA A 72 -2.14 19.11 26.80
C ALA A 72 -0.95 18.85 27.74
N THR A 73 0.21 18.45 27.22
CA THR A 73 1.42 18.24 28.03
C THR A 73 1.85 19.53 28.72
N LYS A 74 1.85 20.67 28.00
CA LYS A 74 2.14 21.98 28.58
C LYS A 74 1.14 22.35 29.67
N LEU A 75 -0.15 22.13 29.44
CA LEU A 75 -1.19 22.38 30.44
C LEU A 75 -0.96 21.57 31.71
N LEU A 76 -0.57 20.29 31.61
CA LEU A 76 -0.27 19.47 32.78
C LEU A 76 0.90 20.04 33.58
N ASP A 77 1.98 20.45 32.90
CA ASP A 77 3.14 21.07 33.55
C ASP A 77 2.75 22.36 34.28
N GLU A 78 1.91 23.20 33.67
CA GLU A 78 1.39 24.42 34.29
C GLU A 78 0.50 24.12 35.49
N LEU A 79 -0.37 23.11 35.42
CA LEU A 79 -1.22 22.69 36.55
C LEU A 79 -0.42 22.12 37.71
N ILE A 80 0.69 21.41 37.44
CA ILE A 80 1.63 20.98 38.47
C ILE A 80 2.27 22.19 39.18
N ILE A 81 2.66 23.21 38.42
CA ILE A 81 3.21 24.47 38.99
C ILE A 81 2.17 25.19 39.84
N VAL A 82 0.92 25.31 39.34
CA VAL A 82 -0.20 25.90 40.07
C VAL A 82 -0.46 25.15 41.39
N SER A 83 -0.56 23.83 41.34
CA SER A 83 -0.75 22.97 42.52
C SER A 83 0.36 23.18 43.57
N LYS A 84 1.62 23.30 43.14
CA LYS A 84 2.75 23.61 44.04
C LYS A 84 2.61 25.00 44.67
N LYS A 85 2.30 26.02 43.86
CA LYS A 85 2.14 27.41 44.34
C LYS A 85 1.00 27.53 45.36
N LEU A 86 -0.05 26.75 45.18
CA LEU A 86 -1.22 26.74 46.06
C LEU A 86 -1.05 25.84 47.30
N GLY A 87 0.08 25.12 47.42
CA GLY A 87 0.31 24.21 48.55
C GLY A 87 -0.55 22.93 48.51
N LEU A 88 -1.01 22.50 47.33
CA LEU A 88 -1.91 21.36 47.15
C LEU A 88 -1.20 20.01 46.98
N GLN A 89 0.06 19.92 47.42
CA GLN A 89 0.87 18.71 47.26
C GLN A 89 0.39 17.55 48.13
N ASP A 90 -0.21 17.84 49.28
CA ASP A 90 -0.74 16.83 50.20
C ASP A 90 -2.17 16.37 49.84
N ASN A 91 -2.78 16.96 48.82
CA ASN A 91 -4.09 16.51 48.33
C ASN A 91 -3.91 15.24 47.50
N GLN A 92 -4.07 14.09 48.17
CA GLN A 92 -3.85 12.77 47.56
C GLN A 92 -4.66 12.56 46.28
N ILE A 93 -5.94 12.96 46.26
CA ILE A 93 -6.82 12.78 45.09
C ILE A 93 -6.29 13.58 43.90
N LEU A 94 -5.92 14.86 44.10
CA LEU A 94 -5.35 15.69 43.05
C LEU A 94 -4.03 15.12 42.51
N GLN A 95 -3.17 14.58 43.38
CA GLN A 95 -1.91 13.97 42.94
C GLN A 95 -2.14 12.68 42.15
N GLU A 96 -3.14 11.87 42.53
CA GLU A 96 -3.55 10.68 41.78
C GLU A 96 -4.09 11.06 40.38
N GLU A 97 -4.93 12.08 40.27
CA GLU A 97 -5.44 12.61 38.99
C GLU A 97 -4.30 13.13 38.09
N ILE A 98 -3.37 13.92 38.64
CA ILE A 98 -2.18 14.41 37.93
C ILE A 98 -1.32 13.24 37.44
N GLN A 99 -1.07 12.25 38.30
CA GLN A 99 -0.25 11.11 37.96
C GLN A 99 -0.93 10.21 36.92
N SER A 100 -2.25 10.03 36.98
CA SER A 100 -3.04 9.33 35.97
C SER A 100 -2.87 10.01 34.60
N THR A 101 -3.11 11.32 34.55
CA THR A 101 -3.00 12.12 33.32
C THR A 101 -1.59 12.05 32.72
N LYS A 102 -0.57 12.13 33.58
CA LYS A 102 0.84 11.98 33.19
C LYS A 102 1.11 10.61 32.58
N SER A 103 0.60 9.56 33.23
CA SER A 103 0.72 8.20 32.74
C SER A 103 0.01 7.99 31.39
N LEU A 104 -1.14 8.65 31.17
CA LEU A 104 -1.89 8.59 29.92
C LEU A 104 -1.11 9.28 28.79
N LEU A 105 -0.62 10.49 29.02
CA LEU A 105 0.20 11.24 28.05
C LEU A 105 1.51 10.52 27.70
N ALA A 106 2.12 9.83 28.67
CA ALA A 106 3.32 9.01 28.45
C ALA A 106 3.03 7.68 27.71
N GLY A 107 1.76 7.36 27.43
CA GLY A 107 1.36 6.10 26.79
C GLY A 107 1.55 4.86 27.69
N SER A 108 1.73 5.07 28.99
CA SER A 108 1.98 4.01 29.99
C SER A 108 0.69 3.40 30.56
N THR A 109 -0.47 4.01 30.27
CA THR A 109 -1.80 3.52 30.64
C THR A 109 -2.64 3.30 29.40
N HIS A 110 -3.52 2.29 29.47
CA HIS A 110 -4.40 1.93 28.37
C HIS A 110 -5.77 2.55 28.56
N VAL A 111 -6.32 3.13 27.48
CA VAL A 111 -7.68 3.68 27.46
C VAL A 111 -8.67 2.52 27.31
N PHE A 112 -9.48 2.26 28.34
CA PHE A 112 -10.48 1.20 28.30
C PHE A 112 -11.77 1.68 27.64
N GLY A 113 -12.07 1.12 26.46
CA GLY A 113 -13.38 1.30 25.79
C GLY A 113 -13.69 2.73 25.32
N GLY A 114 -12.71 3.64 25.38
CA GLY A 114 -12.86 5.05 25.02
C GLY A 114 -11.80 5.54 24.03
N GLU A 115 -12.00 6.77 23.56
CA GLU A 115 -11.06 7.45 22.66
C GLU A 115 -10.01 8.22 23.48
N PHE A 116 -8.74 8.13 23.11
CA PHE A 116 -7.62 8.74 23.85
C PHE A 116 -7.84 10.22 24.17
N LEU A 117 -8.26 11.03 23.21
CA LEU A 117 -8.48 12.47 23.43
C LEU A 117 -9.72 12.76 24.30
N ASN A 118 -10.68 11.84 24.39
CA ASN A 118 -11.82 11.99 25.31
C ASN A 118 -11.39 11.65 26.73
N SER A 119 -10.64 10.55 26.93
CA SER A 119 -10.09 10.23 28.25
C SER A 119 -9.16 11.32 28.76
N LEU A 120 -8.33 11.88 27.88
CA LEU A 120 -7.48 13.00 28.22
C LEU A 120 -8.30 14.23 28.64
N TYR A 121 -9.41 14.51 27.94
CA TYR A 121 -10.30 15.59 28.31
C TYR A 121 -10.94 15.40 29.68
N ASP A 122 -11.41 14.19 29.97
CA ASP A 122 -12.05 13.86 31.25
C ASP A 122 -11.03 14.00 32.40
N ASP A 123 -9.81 13.49 32.23
CA ASP A 123 -8.73 13.60 33.22
C ASP A 123 -8.38 15.08 33.54
N PHE A 124 -8.23 15.93 32.50
CA PHE A 124 -7.97 17.36 32.73
C PHE A 124 -9.18 18.07 33.36
N PHE A 125 -10.39 17.70 32.97
CA PHE A 125 -11.60 18.28 33.53
C PHE A 125 -11.69 18.01 35.03
N ASP A 126 -11.35 16.79 35.47
CA ASP A 126 -11.35 16.41 36.88
C ASP A 126 -10.31 17.20 37.68
N ILE A 127 -9.07 17.34 37.18
CA ILE A 127 -8.02 18.16 37.82
C ILE A 127 -8.48 19.62 37.98
N LEU A 128 -8.95 20.23 36.88
CA LEU A 128 -9.36 21.63 36.87
C LEU A 128 -10.56 21.86 37.81
N LYS A 129 -11.54 20.95 37.77
CA LYS A 129 -12.69 20.99 38.68
C LYS A 129 -12.27 20.81 40.13
N ARG A 130 -11.30 19.93 40.44
CA ARG A 130 -10.77 19.77 41.80
C ARG A 130 -10.17 21.07 42.32
N ILE A 131 -9.34 21.73 41.52
CA ILE A 131 -8.72 23.02 41.89
C ILE A 131 -9.80 24.10 42.10
N SER A 132 -10.83 24.12 41.25
CA SER A 132 -12.00 25.00 41.41
C SER A 132 -12.76 24.74 42.72
N ASP A 133 -13.09 23.47 42.99
CA ASP A 133 -13.84 23.03 44.18
C ASP A 133 -13.09 23.37 45.49
N LEU A 134 -11.75 23.46 45.44
CA LEU A 134 -10.90 23.90 46.55
C LEU A 134 -10.87 25.43 46.74
N GLY A 135 -11.59 26.19 45.91
CA GLY A 135 -11.72 27.65 46.01
C GLY A 135 -10.77 28.45 45.10
N TYR A 136 -10.00 27.78 44.23
CA TYR A 136 -8.98 28.40 43.39
C TYR A 136 -9.43 28.55 41.92
N GLN A 137 -10.67 28.99 41.72
CA GLN A 137 -11.24 29.19 40.38
C GLN A 137 -10.43 30.21 39.56
N LYS A 138 -9.90 31.26 40.19
CA LYS A 138 -9.20 32.34 39.47
C LYS A 138 -7.92 31.84 38.80
N GLU A 139 -7.29 30.85 39.42
CA GLU A 139 -6.02 30.25 39.01
C GLU A 139 -6.15 29.35 37.79
N ILE A 140 -7.36 28.86 37.51
CA ILE A 140 -7.61 27.98 36.36
C ILE A 140 -8.33 28.69 35.20
N ASN A 141 -8.83 29.91 35.39
CA ASN A 141 -9.60 30.64 34.39
C ASN A 141 -8.85 30.84 33.05
N SER A 142 -7.52 30.88 33.08
CA SER A 142 -6.70 30.98 31.86
C SER A 142 -6.67 29.71 31.02
N PHE A 143 -7.11 28.57 31.56
CA PHE A 143 -7.05 27.27 30.89
C PHE A 143 -8.40 26.81 30.32
N VAL A 144 -9.49 27.46 30.71
CA VAL A 144 -10.86 26.99 30.45
C VAL A 144 -11.74 28.08 29.85
N GLU A 145 -12.66 27.65 28.99
CA GLU A 145 -13.83 28.44 28.66
C GLU A 145 -14.89 28.21 29.74
N LEU A 146 -15.44 29.27 30.33
CA LEU A 146 -16.49 29.20 31.32
C LEU A 146 -17.86 29.52 30.73
N SER A 147 -18.89 28.87 31.24
CA SER A 147 -20.29 29.24 31.01
C SER A 147 -20.66 30.52 31.80
N PRO A 148 -21.82 31.15 31.51
CA PRO A 148 -22.34 32.25 32.33
C PRO A 148 -22.56 31.89 33.81
N SER A 149 -22.71 30.60 34.13
CA SER A 149 -22.81 30.12 35.51
C SER A 149 -21.45 29.73 36.11
N SER A 150 -20.35 30.17 35.51
CA SER A 150 -18.97 29.89 35.94
C SER A 150 -18.59 28.40 35.97
N THR A 151 -19.31 27.56 35.24
CA THR A 151 -18.95 26.14 35.09
C THR A 151 -17.98 25.97 33.92
N ILE A 152 -17.03 25.04 34.04
CA ILE A 152 -16.12 24.69 32.95
C ILE A 152 -16.95 24.17 31.76
N LYS A 153 -16.86 24.88 30.63
CA LYS A 153 -17.53 24.55 29.37
C LYS A 153 -16.60 23.80 28.42
N ASP A 154 -15.35 24.24 28.32
CA ASP A 154 -14.33 23.60 27.50
C ASP A 154 -12.92 23.87 28.05
N ILE A 155 -11.93 23.10 27.59
CA ILE A 155 -10.52 23.21 28.00
C ILE A 155 -9.73 23.69 26.79
N HIS A 156 -9.05 24.84 26.91
CA HIS A 156 -8.42 25.51 25.76
C HIS A 156 -7.41 24.62 25.03
N ALA A 157 -6.57 23.87 25.77
CA ALA A 157 -5.59 22.95 25.19
C ALA A 157 -6.22 21.80 24.37
N LEU A 158 -7.50 21.48 24.62
CA LEU A 158 -8.23 20.35 24.02
C LEU A 158 -9.37 20.79 23.10
N LYS A 159 -9.52 22.11 22.85
CA LYS A 159 -10.58 22.69 22.02
C LYS A 159 -10.69 22.04 20.63
N GLU A 160 -9.55 21.73 20.01
CA GLU A 160 -9.49 21.17 18.65
C GLU A 160 -9.89 19.67 18.60
N ARG A 161 -10.17 19.01 19.74
CA ARG A 161 -10.55 17.58 19.76
C ARG A 161 -11.77 17.26 18.92
N LYS A 162 -12.78 18.15 18.93
CA LYS A 162 -14.03 17.94 18.18
C LYS A 162 -13.77 18.00 16.67
N ASP A 163 -12.93 18.93 16.25
CA ASP A 163 -12.51 19.06 14.85
C ASP A 163 -11.66 17.87 14.41
N TYR A 164 -10.77 17.37 15.28
CA TYR A 164 -10.02 16.13 15.05
C TYR A 164 -10.97 14.95 14.81
N PHE A 165 -11.91 14.68 15.73
CA PHE A 165 -12.84 13.56 15.58
C PHE A 165 -13.71 13.70 14.34
N HIS A 166 -14.20 14.91 14.05
CA HIS A 166 -14.99 15.17 12.85
C HIS A 166 -14.20 14.86 11.56
N LYS A 167 -12.96 15.36 11.46
CA LYS A 167 -12.09 15.10 10.30
C LYS A 167 -11.73 13.63 10.18
N ARG A 168 -11.35 12.98 11.28
CA ARG A 168 -11.02 11.56 11.34
C ARG A 168 -12.19 10.70 10.90
N ASP A 169 -13.39 10.92 11.44
CA ASP A 169 -14.56 10.11 11.13
C ASP A 169 -15.02 10.32 9.68
N SER A 170 -14.92 11.56 9.17
CA SER A 170 -15.16 11.86 7.75
C SER A 170 -14.16 11.15 6.85
N PHE A 171 -12.87 11.20 7.18
CA PHE A 171 -11.81 10.49 6.48
C PHE A 171 -12.07 8.98 6.48
N LEU A 172 -12.34 8.37 7.63
CA LEU A 172 -12.60 6.92 7.75
C LEU A 172 -13.84 6.49 6.94
N LYS A 173 -14.91 7.30 6.92
CA LYS A 173 -16.11 7.02 6.11
C LYS A 173 -15.83 7.08 4.61
N LYS A 174 -15.01 8.03 4.17
CA LYS A 174 -14.54 8.16 2.80
C LYS A 174 -13.65 6.96 2.45
N ASP A 175 -12.62 6.72 3.24
CA ASP A 175 -11.60 5.67 3.09
C ASP A 175 -12.19 4.25 3.08
N ALA A 176 -13.29 4.02 3.79
CA ALA A 176 -14.01 2.74 3.75
C ALA A 176 -14.57 2.39 2.37
N ARG A 177 -14.72 3.37 1.47
CA ARG A 177 -15.37 3.21 0.16
C ARG A 177 -14.42 3.32 -1.02
N THR A 178 -13.17 3.69 -0.80
CA THR A 178 -12.20 3.89 -1.88
C THR A 178 -11.27 2.69 -2.06
N GLU A 179 -10.67 2.60 -3.24
CA GLU A 179 -9.67 1.61 -3.62
C GLU A 179 -8.42 1.72 -2.74
N GLU A 180 -7.97 2.94 -2.43
CA GLU A 180 -6.77 3.18 -1.65
C GLU A 180 -6.96 2.75 -0.19
N GLY A 181 -8.11 3.07 0.40
CA GLY A 181 -8.46 2.60 1.74
C GLY A 181 -8.58 1.08 1.80
N SER A 182 -9.12 0.46 0.75
CA SER A 182 -9.22 -1.00 0.64
C SER A 182 -7.83 -1.65 0.58
N LEU A 183 -6.95 -1.15 -0.29
CA LEU A 183 -5.59 -1.66 -0.38
C LEU A 183 -4.83 -1.45 0.93
N SER A 184 -5.00 -0.30 1.60
CA SER A 184 -4.36 -0.01 2.90
C SER A 184 -4.78 -1.01 3.98
N ARG A 185 -6.08 -1.28 4.11
CA ARG A 185 -6.60 -2.27 5.07
C ARG A 185 -6.10 -3.68 4.76
N LEU A 186 -6.09 -4.09 3.49
CA LEU A 186 -5.62 -5.40 3.08
C LEU A 186 -4.09 -5.55 3.24
N MET A 187 -3.31 -4.50 2.96
CA MET A 187 -1.87 -4.49 3.24
C MET A 187 -1.56 -4.62 4.73
N ASN A 188 -2.33 -3.93 5.59
CA ASN A 188 -2.19 -4.05 7.04
C ASN A 188 -2.53 -5.47 7.50
N LEU A 189 -3.62 -6.06 6.97
CA LEU A 189 -3.95 -7.46 7.22
C LEU A 189 -2.83 -8.42 6.76
N PHE A 190 -2.27 -8.21 5.58
CA PHE A 190 -1.19 -9.04 5.05
C PHE A 190 0.07 -8.97 5.93
N LYS A 191 0.43 -7.76 6.39
CA LYS A 191 1.54 -7.56 7.35
C LYS A 191 1.24 -8.22 8.69
N GLU A 192 0.03 -8.07 9.20
CA GLU A 192 -0.39 -8.67 10.47
C GLU A 192 -0.27 -10.19 10.40
N ILE A 193 -0.81 -10.83 9.36
CA ILE A 193 -0.69 -12.27 9.13
C ILE A 193 0.78 -12.69 9.05
N SER A 194 1.60 -11.96 8.30
CA SER A 194 3.05 -12.24 8.21
C SER A 194 3.73 -12.20 9.58
N VAL A 195 3.33 -11.27 10.47
CA VAL A 195 3.84 -11.21 11.84
C VAL A 195 3.35 -12.39 12.67
N LEU A 196 2.07 -12.77 12.54
CA LEU A 196 1.47 -13.90 13.25
C LEU A 196 2.16 -15.23 12.93
N GLU A 197 2.52 -15.44 11.66
CA GLU A 197 3.18 -16.66 11.19
C GLU A 197 4.64 -16.77 11.63
N ASN A 198 5.31 -15.62 11.86
CA ASN A 198 6.75 -15.56 12.09
C ASN A 198 7.15 -15.20 13.53
N THR A 199 6.19 -15.00 14.44
CA THR A 199 6.47 -14.56 15.82
C THR A 199 6.00 -15.59 16.84
N ASP A 200 6.87 -15.94 17.80
CA ASP A 200 6.48 -16.73 18.97
C ASP A 200 5.90 -15.82 20.07
N PHE A 201 4.58 -15.61 20.04
CA PHE A 201 3.89 -14.75 21.02
C PHE A 201 3.89 -15.29 22.45
N ASN A 202 4.18 -16.59 22.65
CA ASN A 202 4.29 -17.17 23.98
C ASN A 202 5.59 -16.75 24.66
N SER A 203 6.62 -16.41 23.89
CA SER A 203 7.92 -15.94 24.37
C SER A 203 7.96 -14.45 24.76
N LEU A 204 6.94 -13.66 24.41
CA LEU A 204 6.91 -12.22 24.66
C LEU A 204 6.83 -11.91 26.17
N GLN A 205 7.78 -11.12 26.67
CA GLN A 205 7.77 -10.62 28.04
C GLN A 205 6.60 -9.66 28.26
N ILE A 206 5.86 -9.88 29.35
CA ILE A 206 4.74 -9.02 29.73
C ILE A 206 5.26 -7.96 30.69
N ASP A 207 5.27 -6.71 30.25
CA ASP A 207 5.39 -5.55 31.12
C ASP A 207 3.99 -4.98 31.41
N ILE A 208 3.77 -4.46 32.62
CA ILE A 208 2.51 -3.83 33.05
C ILE A 208 2.11 -2.71 32.07
N SER A 209 3.10 -1.99 31.53
CA SER A 209 2.90 -0.92 30.54
C SER A 209 2.26 -1.41 29.22
N ASN A 210 2.40 -2.71 28.88
CA ASN A 210 1.97 -3.27 27.60
C ASN A 210 1.09 -4.53 27.73
N VAL A 211 0.68 -4.88 28.94
CA VAL A 211 0.01 -6.16 29.25
C VAL A 211 -1.22 -6.41 28.38
N PHE A 212 -2.01 -5.38 28.11
CA PHE A 212 -3.23 -5.49 27.31
C PHE A 212 -2.96 -5.61 25.81
N ARG A 213 -1.97 -4.88 25.29
CA ARG A 213 -1.55 -5.01 23.88
C ARG A 213 -1.06 -6.42 23.61
N ILE A 214 -0.23 -6.95 24.51
CA ILE A 214 0.27 -8.33 24.42
C ILE A 214 -0.88 -9.33 24.55
N HIS A 215 -1.83 -9.09 25.46
CA HIS A 215 -2.97 -9.99 25.65
C HIS A 215 -3.92 -10.00 24.44
N ALA A 216 -4.21 -8.83 23.85
CA ALA A 216 -4.99 -8.72 22.62
C ALA A 216 -4.28 -9.41 21.45
N ALA A 217 -2.99 -9.15 21.26
CA ALA A 217 -2.17 -9.81 20.24
C ALA A 217 -2.13 -11.33 20.42
N ARG A 218 -2.04 -11.83 21.66
CA ARG A 218 -2.12 -13.26 21.97
C ARG A 218 -3.48 -13.85 21.67
N LYS A 219 -4.58 -13.14 21.94
CA LYS A 219 -5.94 -13.60 21.58
C LYS A 219 -6.09 -13.74 20.07
N MET A 220 -5.65 -12.73 19.33
CA MET A 220 -5.65 -12.73 17.87
C MET A 220 -4.78 -13.86 17.33
N ASN A 221 -3.54 -14.01 17.82
CA ASN A 221 -2.66 -15.12 17.42
C ASN A 221 -3.26 -16.50 17.73
N ASN A 222 -3.84 -16.69 18.91
CA ASN A 222 -4.46 -17.95 19.29
C ASN A 222 -5.64 -18.29 18.36
N GLU A 223 -6.50 -17.31 18.06
CA GLU A 223 -7.58 -17.52 17.09
C GLU A 223 -7.02 -17.87 15.71
N TYR A 224 -6.04 -17.11 15.20
CA TYR A 224 -5.41 -17.38 13.91
C TYR A 224 -4.78 -18.79 13.85
N SER A 225 -4.09 -19.20 14.90
CA SER A 225 -3.47 -20.51 15.02
C SER A 225 -4.51 -21.64 14.99
N LYS A 226 -5.62 -21.47 15.71
CA LYS A 226 -6.76 -22.41 15.70
C LYS A 226 -7.46 -22.47 14.35
N LEU A 227 -7.57 -21.33 13.68
CA LEU A 227 -8.12 -21.24 12.34
C LEU A 227 -7.25 -22.03 11.35
N MET A 228 -5.94 -21.80 11.37
CA MET A 228 -4.99 -22.47 10.47
C MET A 228 -4.82 -23.95 10.78
N SER A 229 -4.87 -24.37 12.04
CA SER A 229 -4.89 -25.79 12.41
C SER A 229 -6.19 -26.50 12.01
N GLY A 230 -7.28 -25.74 11.77
CA GLY A 230 -8.60 -26.26 11.50
C GLY A 230 -9.38 -26.66 12.76
N GLU A 231 -8.90 -26.28 13.95
CA GLU A 231 -9.64 -26.44 15.21
C GLU A 231 -10.96 -25.65 15.19
N ILE A 232 -10.95 -24.48 14.55
CA ILE A 232 -12.14 -23.68 14.30
C ILE A 232 -12.31 -23.42 12.80
N GLN A 233 -13.55 -23.37 12.33
CA GLN A 233 -13.87 -23.06 10.93
C GLN A 233 -14.09 -21.56 10.68
N GLN A 234 -14.42 -20.80 11.74
CA GLN A 234 -14.71 -19.37 11.68
C GLN A 234 -14.10 -18.64 12.88
N GLY A 235 -13.52 -17.46 12.63
CA GLY A 235 -12.91 -16.60 13.65
C GLY A 235 -13.84 -15.48 14.13
N ALA A 236 -13.50 -14.79 15.21
CA ALA A 236 -14.12 -13.52 15.61
C ALA A 236 -13.36 -12.32 15.02
N TYR A 237 -12.03 -12.38 15.03
CA TYR A 237 -11.12 -11.37 14.50
C TYR A 237 -10.84 -11.59 13.00
N TYR A 238 -10.70 -12.84 12.59
CA TYR A 238 -10.36 -13.26 11.22
C TYR A 238 -11.59 -13.86 10.53
N LYS A 239 -12.40 -12.98 9.94
CA LYS A 239 -13.62 -13.35 9.20
C LYS A 239 -13.55 -12.93 7.74
N LYS A 240 -13.93 -13.81 6.83
CA LYS A 240 -14.06 -13.54 5.40
C LYS A 240 -14.93 -12.31 5.13
N GLU A 241 -16.08 -12.18 5.78
CA GLU A 241 -17.05 -11.12 5.51
C GLU A 241 -16.50 -9.71 5.79
N LYS A 242 -15.50 -9.61 6.67
CA LYS A 242 -14.85 -8.35 7.01
C LYS A 242 -13.93 -7.83 5.90
N TYR A 243 -13.34 -8.74 5.11
CA TYR A 243 -12.27 -8.40 4.16
C TYR A 243 -12.66 -8.66 2.70
N MET A 244 -13.63 -9.53 2.43
CA MET A 244 -14.11 -9.83 1.07
C MET A 244 -14.51 -8.58 0.28
N PRO A 245 -15.28 -7.61 0.83
CA PRO A 245 -15.66 -6.41 0.07
C PRO A 245 -14.46 -5.58 -0.41
N ASP A 246 -13.38 -5.55 0.37
CA ASP A 246 -12.15 -4.85 -0.03
C ASP A 246 -11.42 -5.62 -1.14
N ILE A 247 -11.40 -6.96 -1.07
CA ILE A 247 -10.80 -7.82 -2.12
C ILE A 247 -11.56 -7.66 -3.44
N GLU A 248 -12.90 -7.67 -3.41
CA GLU A 248 -13.74 -7.45 -4.60
C GLU A 248 -13.47 -6.09 -5.24
N ARG A 249 -13.30 -5.04 -4.42
CA ARG A 249 -12.99 -3.69 -4.92
C ARG A 249 -11.64 -3.66 -5.65
N ILE A 250 -10.61 -4.28 -5.07
CA ILE A 250 -9.28 -4.36 -5.71
C ILE A 250 -9.35 -5.18 -7.01
N HIS A 251 -10.04 -6.32 -7.00
CA HIS A 251 -10.23 -7.12 -8.22
C HIS A 251 -10.93 -6.31 -9.33
N ASN A 252 -12.04 -5.64 -9.01
CA ASN A 252 -12.78 -4.83 -9.97
C ASN A 252 -11.93 -3.68 -10.53
N PHE A 253 -11.13 -3.02 -9.68
CA PHE A 253 -10.20 -1.99 -10.11
C PHE A 253 -9.17 -2.55 -11.11
N ILE A 254 -8.58 -3.70 -10.82
CA ILE A 254 -7.64 -4.39 -11.73
C ILE A 254 -8.30 -4.69 -13.07
N VAL A 255 -9.52 -5.23 -13.06
CA VAL A 255 -10.26 -5.56 -14.28
C VAL A 255 -10.60 -4.33 -15.11
N LEU A 256 -11.08 -3.25 -14.49
CA LEU A 256 -11.46 -2.01 -15.20
C LEU A 256 -10.26 -1.30 -15.81
N ASN A 257 -9.19 -1.10 -15.05
CA ASN A 257 -8.00 -0.38 -15.55
C ASN A 257 -7.19 -1.21 -16.56
N SER A 258 -7.26 -2.54 -16.48
CA SER A 258 -6.65 -3.41 -17.50
C SER A 258 -7.45 -3.50 -18.80
N LEU A 259 -8.70 -3.02 -18.83
CA LEU A 259 -9.49 -2.82 -20.06
C LEU A 259 -9.14 -1.50 -20.75
N ASP A 260 -8.83 -0.44 -19.99
CA ASP A 260 -8.44 0.85 -20.55
C ASP A 260 -7.06 0.80 -21.24
N ILE A 261 -6.10 0.05 -20.69
CA ILE A 261 -4.80 -0.20 -21.36
C ILE A 261 -5.00 -0.95 -22.70
N LYS A 262 -5.99 -1.85 -22.79
CA LYS A 262 -6.32 -2.55 -24.06
C LYS A 262 -6.99 -1.64 -25.09
N ASN A 263 -7.68 -0.58 -24.66
CA ASN A 263 -8.40 0.32 -25.56
C ASN A 263 -7.50 1.46 -26.07
N GLU A 264 -6.60 2.00 -25.26
CA GLU A 264 -5.65 3.04 -25.71
C GLU A 264 -4.58 2.48 -26.67
N GLU A 265 -4.15 1.22 -26.50
CA GLU A 265 -3.10 0.62 -27.34
C GLU A 265 -3.61 -0.03 -28.63
N LYS A 266 -4.89 -0.43 -28.69
CA LYS A 266 -5.49 -0.94 -29.94
C LYS A 266 -5.62 0.13 -31.02
N LEU A 267 -5.65 1.41 -30.65
CA LEU A 267 -5.94 2.51 -31.57
C LEU A 267 -4.72 3.10 -32.29
N GLU A 268 -3.49 2.94 -31.78
CA GLU A 268 -2.33 3.66 -32.35
C GLU A 268 -1.45 2.87 -33.35
N ASN A 269 -1.52 1.54 -33.47
CA ASN A 269 -0.70 0.79 -34.45
C ASN A 269 -1.28 -0.61 -34.79
N SER A 270 -2.51 -0.67 -35.34
CA SER A 270 -3.26 -1.93 -35.57
C SER A 270 -2.53 -3.01 -36.40
N ASN A 271 -1.42 -2.68 -37.06
CA ASN A 271 -0.71 -3.58 -37.97
C ASN A 271 0.68 -4.03 -37.48
N LYS A 272 1.12 -3.69 -36.25
CA LYS A 272 2.48 -4.02 -35.77
C LYS A 272 2.45 -4.93 -34.54
N ILE A 273 3.22 -6.02 -34.55
CA ILE A 273 3.37 -6.97 -33.43
C ILE A 273 4.05 -6.30 -32.23
N PHE A 274 5.14 -5.56 -32.47
CA PHE A 274 5.89 -4.80 -31.47
C PHE A 274 6.03 -3.32 -31.90
N PHE A 275 5.94 -2.40 -30.94
CA PHE A 275 6.16 -0.97 -31.18
C PHE A 275 6.82 -0.30 -29.96
N VAL A 276 7.43 0.87 -30.17
CA VAL A 276 8.04 1.67 -29.10
C VAL A 276 7.22 2.94 -28.88
N LYS A 277 6.80 3.19 -27.63
CA LYS A 277 6.11 4.42 -27.20
C LYS A 277 6.71 4.89 -25.88
N ASN A 278 7.01 6.18 -25.72
CA ASN A 278 7.62 6.75 -24.51
C ASN A 278 8.86 5.97 -24.02
N ASP A 279 9.73 5.56 -24.94
CA ASP A 279 10.93 4.74 -24.66
C ASP A 279 10.64 3.37 -24.00
N ASN A 280 9.43 2.82 -24.20
CA ASN A 280 9.07 1.50 -23.74
C ASN A 280 8.62 0.62 -24.92
N ILE A 281 8.83 -0.69 -24.81
CA ILE A 281 8.43 -1.66 -25.85
C ILE A 281 7.05 -2.21 -25.51
N PHE A 282 6.16 -2.20 -26.49
CA PHE A 282 4.82 -2.74 -26.42
C PHE A 282 4.66 -3.90 -27.40
N HIS A 283 3.75 -4.81 -27.08
CA HIS A 283 3.30 -5.87 -27.96
C HIS A 283 1.79 -5.81 -28.16
N HIS A 284 1.32 -5.89 -29.41
CA HIS A 284 -0.09 -5.68 -29.77
C HIS A 284 -1.13 -6.47 -28.95
N GLU A 285 -0.85 -7.71 -28.52
CA GLU A 285 -1.81 -8.48 -27.71
C GLU A 285 -1.70 -8.27 -26.19
N ILE A 286 -0.54 -7.83 -25.71
CA ILE A 286 -0.24 -7.85 -24.26
C ILE A 286 0.23 -6.52 -23.70
N GLY A 287 0.34 -5.50 -24.53
CA GLY A 287 0.83 -4.18 -24.19
C GLY A 287 2.28 -4.14 -23.75
N LEU A 288 2.56 -3.28 -22.77
CA LEU A 288 3.90 -3.02 -22.26
C LEU A 288 4.68 -4.30 -21.90
N LEU A 289 5.89 -4.43 -22.44
CA LEU A 289 6.83 -5.49 -22.13
C LEU A 289 7.78 -5.06 -21.01
N HIS A 290 7.90 -5.93 -20.01
CA HIS A 290 8.67 -5.68 -18.80
C HIS A 290 10.07 -6.29 -18.86
N TYR A 291 11.06 -5.56 -18.35
CA TYR A 291 12.45 -6.00 -18.25
C TYR A 291 13.15 -5.34 -17.06
N GLU A 292 14.01 -6.10 -16.38
CA GLU A 292 14.77 -5.62 -15.22
C GLU A 292 15.89 -4.66 -15.66
N LYS A 293 15.94 -3.45 -15.08
CA LYS A 293 17.03 -2.49 -15.27
C LYS A 293 18.08 -2.67 -14.16
N ASN A 294 19.37 -2.60 -14.51
CA ASN A 294 20.45 -2.61 -13.53
C ASN A 294 20.73 -1.16 -13.10
N GLY A 295 20.01 -0.69 -12.07
CA GLY A 295 19.99 0.73 -11.70
C GLY A 295 19.32 1.57 -12.78
N LEU A 296 19.97 2.66 -13.22
CA LEU A 296 19.49 3.50 -14.33
C LEU A 296 19.77 2.92 -15.73
N LYS A 297 20.47 1.77 -15.84
CA LYS A 297 20.93 1.23 -17.12
C LYS A 297 20.00 0.13 -17.64
N GLU A 298 19.48 0.35 -18.84
CA GLU A 298 18.71 -0.62 -19.60
C GLU A 298 19.58 -1.80 -20.08
N PRO A 299 19.08 -3.05 -20.07
CA PRO A 299 19.82 -4.18 -20.61
C PRO A 299 20.14 -3.99 -22.10
N LYS A 300 21.37 -4.34 -22.50
CA LYS A 300 21.84 -4.17 -23.89
C LYS A 300 20.93 -4.81 -24.94
N TYR A 301 20.35 -5.98 -24.63
CA TYR A 301 19.44 -6.67 -25.55
C TYR A 301 18.11 -5.91 -25.76
N ILE A 302 17.63 -5.17 -24.76
CA ILE A 302 16.42 -4.34 -24.90
C ILE A 302 16.72 -3.13 -25.79
N HIS A 303 17.85 -2.44 -25.54
CA HIS A 303 18.28 -1.32 -26.37
C HIS A 303 18.41 -1.73 -27.85
N MET A 304 19.06 -2.87 -28.09
CA MET A 304 19.17 -3.46 -29.43
C MET A 304 17.81 -3.79 -30.04
N PHE A 305 16.87 -4.31 -29.27
CA PHE A 305 15.55 -4.64 -29.78
C PHE A 305 14.71 -3.40 -30.12
N LYS A 306 14.78 -2.33 -29.31
CA LYS A 306 14.19 -1.04 -29.63
C LYS A 306 14.75 -0.49 -30.95
N ASN A 307 16.06 -0.57 -31.15
CA ASN A 307 16.69 -0.14 -32.40
C ASN A 307 16.16 -0.93 -33.61
N VAL A 308 15.95 -2.25 -33.46
CA VAL A 308 15.32 -3.08 -34.50
C VAL A 308 13.88 -2.62 -34.78
N ILE A 309 13.07 -2.40 -33.74
CA ILE A 309 11.67 -1.96 -33.88
C ILE A 309 11.57 -0.59 -34.56
N THR A 310 12.45 0.35 -34.20
CA THR A 310 12.45 1.72 -34.72
C THR A 310 12.98 1.79 -36.15
N TYR A 311 14.03 1.02 -36.48
CA TYR A 311 14.69 1.12 -37.78
C TYR A 311 14.09 0.23 -38.87
N MET A 312 13.67 -1.00 -38.53
CA MET A 312 13.07 -1.92 -39.49
C MET A 312 11.59 -1.59 -39.68
N THR A 313 11.36 -0.50 -40.41
CA THR A 313 10.04 -0.01 -40.80
C THR A 313 9.39 -0.93 -41.83
N GLU A 314 8.19 -0.54 -42.25
CA GLU A 314 7.21 -1.31 -43.00
C GLU A 314 7.67 -2.00 -44.29
N ASP A 315 8.76 -1.56 -44.88
CA ASP A 315 9.25 -2.05 -46.18
C ASP A 315 10.51 -2.93 -46.05
N LYS A 316 10.95 -3.23 -44.82
CA LYS A 316 12.25 -3.85 -44.55
C LYS A 316 12.16 -5.05 -43.61
N ASP A 317 11.56 -6.14 -44.10
CA ASP A 317 11.47 -7.41 -43.36
C ASP A 317 12.84 -8.08 -43.13
N LYS A 318 13.85 -7.76 -43.95
CA LYS A 318 15.20 -8.32 -43.86
C LYS A 318 16.26 -7.29 -44.25
N VAL A 319 17.24 -7.07 -43.39
CA VAL A 319 18.29 -6.05 -43.58
C VAL A 319 19.65 -6.61 -43.19
N ARG A 320 20.72 -6.15 -43.85
CA ARG A 320 22.09 -6.49 -43.44
C ARG A 320 22.42 -5.83 -42.10
N ILE A 321 23.13 -6.54 -41.22
CA ILE A 321 23.53 -5.97 -39.91
C ILE A 321 24.29 -4.66 -40.08
N SER A 322 25.23 -4.62 -41.02
CA SER A 322 26.03 -3.42 -41.34
C SER A 322 25.22 -2.25 -41.87
N GLU A 323 23.99 -2.45 -42.34
CA GLU A 323 23.08 -1.38 -42.72
C GLU A 323 22.31 -0.83 -41.53
N LEU A 324 21.86 -1.69 -40.60
CA LEU A 324 21.22 -1.27 -39.35
C LEU A 324 22.19 -0.42 -38.50
N GLU A 325 23.46 -0.83 -38.39
CA GLU A 325 24.47 -0.14 -37.56
C GLU A 325 24.74 1.30 -37.99
N LYS A 326 24.60 1.62 -39.29
CA LYS A 326 24.82 2.98 -39.80
C LYS A 326 23.83 4.01 -39.23
N HIS A 327 22.68 3.55 -38.76
CA HIS A 327 21.60 4.39 -38.25
C HIS A 327 21.49 4.38 -36.72
N ILE A 328 22.50 3.82 -36.06
CA ILE A 328 22.60 3.74 -34.61
C ILE A 328 23.82 4.56 -34.17
N ASP A 329 23.70 5.27 -33.05
CA ASP A 329 24.81 6.02 -32.45
C ASP A 329 26.06 5.14 -32.32
N LYS A 330 27.25 5.69 -32.61
CA LYS A 330 28.52 4.92 -32.57
C LYS A 330 28.77 4.19 -31.24
N LYS A 331 28.31 4.76 -30.12
CA LYS A 331 28.39 4.14 -28.78
C LYS A 331 27.58 2.84 -28.66
N ASP A 332 26.62 2.64 -29.55
CA ASP A 332 25.64 1.54 -29.58
C ASP A 332 25.77 0.63 -30.83
N GLN A 333 26.79 0.84 -31.68
CA GLN A 333 27.12 0.02 -32.87
C GLN A 333 27.84 -1.29 -32.47
N HIS A 334 27.38 -2.46 -32.93
CA HIS A 334 27.61 -3.74 -32.24
C HIS A 334 27.56 -5.04 -33.11
N GLY A 335 28.36 -5.15 -34.18
CA GLY A 335 28.19 -6.15 -35.26
C GLY A 335 28.15 -7.63 -34.87
N ALA A 336 29.06 -8.11 -34.00
CA ALA A 336 29.05 -9.51 -33.52
C ALA A 336 28.14 -9.73 -32.29
N ASN A 337 27.75 -8.65 -31.61
CA ASN A 337 27.06 -8.71 -30.31
C ASN A 337 25.53 -8.79 -30.45
N TYR A 338 24.94 -8.40 -31.60
CA TYR A 338 23.51 -8.59 -31.86
C TYR A 338 23.12 -10.08 -31.79
N ARG A 339 23.96 -10.98 -32.30
CA ARG A 339 23.69 -12.43 -32.26
C ARG A 339 23.66 -12.99 -30.84
N VAL A 340 24.56 -12.52 -29.98
CA VAL A 340 24.68 -12.93 -28.58
C VAL A 340 23.50 -12.44 -27.73
N ASN A 341 22.93 -11.27 -28.08
CA ASN A 341 21.89 -10.61 -27.30
C ASN A 341 20.46 -10.81 -27.84
N LEU A 342 20.27 -10.96 -29.16
CA LEU A 342 18.96 -11.08 -29.83
C LEU A 342 18.76 -12.37 -30.67
N GLY A 343 19.82 -13.12 -31.01
CA GLY A 343 19.75 -14.24 -31.94
C GLY A 343 19.19 -15.55 -31.38
N LYS A 344 19.07 -16.57 -32.24
CA LYS A 344 18.44 -17.89 -31.95
C LYS A 344 19.11 -18.66 -30.78
N SER A 345 20.34 -18.32 -30.42
CA SER A 345 21.09 -18.87 -29.27
C SER A 345 21.12 -17.94 -28.04
N ALA A 346 20.53 -16.74 -28.11
CA ALA A 346 20.45 -15.81 -27.00
C ALA A 346 19.35 -16.27 -26.02
N LYS A 347 19.77 -16.89 -24.90
CA LYS A 347 18.86 -17.16 -23.77
C LYS A 347 18.16 -15.87 -23.32
N SER A 348 18.83 -14.72 -23.38
CA SER A 348 18.32 -13.45 -22.85
C SER A 348 17.05 -12.93 -23.53
N PHE A 349 17.03 -12.80 -24.86
CA PHE A 349 15.84 -12.33 -25.59
C PHE A 349 14.68 -13.33 -25.52
N ASN A 350 14.96 -14.63 -25.70
CA ASN A 350 13.92 -15.65 -25.56
C ASN A 350 13.39 -15.75 -24.13
N ASN A 351 14.23 -15.55 -23.11
CA ASN A 351 13.80 -15.46 -21.71
C ASN A 351 13.00 -14.19 -21.45
N PHE A 352 13.36 -13.07 -22.06
CA PHE A 352 12.58 -11.82 -21.99
C PHE A 352 11.18 -12.03 -22.56
N LEU A 353 11.06 -12.58 -23.77
CA LEU A 353 9.76 -12.90 -24.36
C LEU A 353 8.99 -13.91 -23.49
N LYS A 354 9.65 -14.97 -23.02
CA LYS A 354 9.04 -16.00 -22.14
C LYS A 354 8.55 -15.40 -20.82
N LYS A 355 9.34 -14.55 -20.15
CA LYS A 355 8.96 -13.84 -18.91
C LYS A 355 7.73 -12.96 -19.15
N ASN A 356 7.61 -12.37 -20.33
CA ASN A 356 6.46 -11.56 -20.73
C ASN A 356 5.29 -12.38 -21.31
N GLY A 357 5.41 -13.71 -21.39
CA GLY A 357 4.39 -14.58 -21.96
C GLY A 357 4.22 -14.47 -23.49
N VAL A 358 5.23 -13.95 -24.19
CA VAL A 358 5.27 -13.82 -25.65
C VAL A 358 6.09 -14.96 -26.25
N LYS A 359 5.64 -15.48 -27.39
CA LYS A 359 6.42 -16.43 -28.20
C LYS A 359 7.05 -15.67 -29.37
N ASN A 360 8.29 -16.01 -29.72
CA ASN A 360 8.92 -15.52 -30.95
C ASN A 360 8.38 -16.26 -32.19
N ILE A 361 7.06 -16.19 -32.42
CA ILE A 361 6.36 -16.83 -33.54
C ILE A 361 5.31 -15.86 -34.06
N HIS A 362 5.37 -15.56 -35.34
CA HIS A 362 4.44 -14.69 -36.03
C HIS A 362 3.03 -15.29 -35.99
N PRO A 363 2.00 -14.51 -35.61
CA PRO A 363 0.64 -15.03 -35.44
C PRO A 363 0.08 -15.63 -36.74
N GLU A 364 0.29 -14.95 -37.88
CA GLU A 364 -0.17 -15.41 -39.20
C GLU A 364 0.83 -16.35 -39.90
N LYS A 365 2.06 -15.89 -40.16
CA LYS A 365 3.06 -16.59 -40.98
C LYS A 365 3.67 -17.83 -40.33
N LYS A 366 3.47 -18.04 -39.02
CA LYS A 366 4.05 -19.15 -38.22
C LYS A 366 5.59 -19.29 -38.30
N VAL A 367 6.30 -18.24 -38.72
CA VAL A 367 7.76 -18.12 -38.72
C VAL A 367 8.23 -17.30 -37.51
N PRO A 368 9.53 -17.33 -37.12
CA PRO A 368 10.03 -16.45 -36.07
C PRO A 368 9.78 -14.98 -36.37
N ILE A 369 9.35 -14.20 -35.37
CA ILE A 369 9.10 -12.76 -35.53
C ILE A 369 10.43 -12.03 -35.71
N LEU A 370 11.41 -12.34 -34.86
CA LEU A 370 12.78 -11.85 -34.98
C LEU A 370 13.73 -13.04 -35.17
N SER A 371 14.57 -12.97 -36.20
CA SER A 371 15.65 -13.92 -36.45
C SER A 371 16.92 -13.18 -36.85
N VAL A 372 18.04 -13.53 -36.24
CA VAL A 372 19.35 -12.89 -36.48
C VAL A 372 20.36 -13.95 -36.90
N THR A 373 21.05 -13.70 -38.03
CA THR A 373 22.18 -14.48 -38.54
C THR A 373 23.47 -13.65 -38.50
N ASP A 374 24.58 -14.17 -39.03
CA ASP A 374 25.86 -13.44 -39.07
C ASP A 374 25.84 -12.24 -40.03
N GLU A 375 24.92 -12.24 -40.98
CA GLU A 375 24.86 -11.23 -42.04
C GLU A 375 23.56 -10.42 -42.01
N TYR A 376 22.45 -11.00 -41.52
CA TYR A 376 21.12 -10.42 -41.66
C TYR A 376 20.32 -10.45 -40.36
N ILE A 377 19.49 -9.43 -40.18
CA ILE A 377 18.37 -9.43 -39.24
C ILE A 377 17.08 -9.54 -40.07
N THR A 378 16.21 -10.46 -39.69
CA THR A 378 14.87 -10.63 -40.25
C THR A 378 13.85 -10.32 -39.17
N PHE A 379 12.94 -9.39 -39.43
CA PHE A 379 11.95 -8.91 -38.46
C PHE A 379 10.57 -8.81 -39.11
N HIS A 380 9.76 -9.84 -38.91
CA HIS A 380 8.39 -9.91 -39.42
C HIS A 380 7.42 -9.27 -38.42
N ASN A 381 7.43 -7.94 -38.34
CA ASN A 381 6.69 -7.21 -37.30
C ASN A 381 5.24 -6.88 -37.68
N LYS A 382 4.75 -7.31 -38.85
CA LYS A 382 3.44 -6.90 -39.36
C LYS A 382 2.36 -7.94 -39.11
N ILE A 383 1.13 -7.48 -38.97
CA ILE A 383 -0.09 -8.30 -38.99
C ILE A 383 -0.96 -7.72 -40.09
N SER A 384 -1.59 -8.57 -40.87
CA SER A 384 -2.46 -8.14 -41.96
C SER A 384 -3.66 -7.41 -41.35
N SER A 385 -3.92 -6.18 -41.80
CA SER A 385 -5.20 -5.52 -41.51
C SER A 385 -6.25 -6.21 -42.36
N GLU A 386 -7.26 -6.79 -41.73
CA GLU A 386 -8.57 -6.94 -42.41
C GLU A 386 -9.26 -5.58 -42.47
#